data_AF-A0A358DK49-F1
#
_entry.id   AF-A0A358DK49-F1
#
_cell.length_a   1.000
_cell.length_b   1.000
_cell.length_c   1.000
_cell.angle_alpha   90.00
_cell.angle_beta   90.00
_cell.angle_gamma   90.00
#
_symmetry.space_group_name_H-M   'P 1'
#
loop_
_entity.id
_entity.type
_entity.pdbx_description
1 polymer ?
#
loop_
_entity_poly.entity_id
_entity_poly.type
_entity_poly.pdbx_seq_one_letter_code
_entity_poly.pdbx_strand_id
1 'polypeptide(L)'
;MANKKNFIIDTNVILHDYSFIENFEENDIYIPFVVLEELDKFKKGNEQINFNARAFVRELDLITDDNLFKQGADLGVGRGKLYIVNSVKTHDKIIEAFPERTPDNRILSTVLDVTEKHPKMKTILVT
;
A
#
# COMPACT_ATOMS: atom_id res chain seq x y z
N MET A 1 8.93 -24.11 -3.65
CA MET A 1 9.35 -22.95 -2.83
C MET A 1 8.40 -21.83 -3.18
N ALA A 2 7.67 -21.28 -2.20
CA ALA A 2 6.76 -20.18 -2.46
C ALA A 2 7.59 -18.98 -2.93
N ASN A 3 7.27 -18.48 -4.13
CA ASN A 3 8.01 -17.37 -4.72
C ASN A 3 7.41 -16.09 -4.16
N LYS A 4 8.11 -15.46 -3.20
CA LYS A 4 7.68 -14.25 -2.49
C LYS A 4 7.21 -13.17 -3.48
N LYS A 5 6.09 -12.52 -3.19
CA LYS A 5 5.44 -11.52 -4.05
C LYS A 5 5.42 -10.16 -3.38
N ASN A 6 5.19 -9.13 -4.19
CA ASN A 6 4.89 -7.78 -3.74
C ASN A 6 3.41 -7.49 -3.96
N PHE A 7 2.71 -7.03 -2.94
CA PHE A 7 1.32 -6.62 -3.02
C PHE A 7 1.19 -5.12 -2.82
N ILE A 8 0.62 -4.44 -3.81
CA ILE A 8 0.26 -3.03 -3.73
C ILE A 8 -1.20 -2.95 -3.32
N ILE A 9 -1.49 -2.21 -2.25
CA ILE A 9 -2.82 -2.17 -1.65
C ILE A 9 -3.51 -0.86 -2.00
N ASP A 10 -4.75 -0.95 -2.48
CA ASP A 10 -5.65 0.17 -2.69
C ASP A 10 -6.45 0.51 -1.42
N THR A 11 -6.97 1.72 -1.34
CA THR A 11 -7.91 2.22 -0.34
C THR A 11 -9.12 1.30 -0.17
N ASN A 12 -9.67 0.77 -1.26
CA ASN A 12 -10.87 -0.09 -1.21
C ASN A 12 -10.67 -1.36 -0.37
N VAL A 13 -9.49 -1.99 -0.44
CA VAL A 13 -9.15 -3.16 0.37
C VAL A 13 -9.25 -2.82 1.86
N ILE A 14 -8.68 -1.69 2.25
CA ILE A 14 -8.63 -1.21 3.63
C ILE A 14 -10.03 -0.83 4.12
N LEU A 15 -10.81 -0.15 3.28
CA LEU A 15 -12.19 0.23 3.62
C LEU A 15 -13.10 -0.99 3.77
N HIS A 16 -12.82 -2.08 3.08
CA HIS A 16 -13.55 -3.34 3.22
C HIS A 16 -13.10 -4.11 4.48
N ASP A 17 -11.79 -4.26 4.68
CA ASP A 17 -11.19 -4.94 5.83
C ASP A 17 -9.88 -4.27 6.24
N TYR A 18 -9.88 -3.62 7.41
CA TYR A 18 -8.68 -2.95 7.93
C TYR A 18 -7.59 -3.95 8.36
N SER A 19 -7.96 -5.20 8.69
CA SER A 19 -7.07 -6.25 9.18
C SER A 19 -6.45 -7.10 8.07
N PHE A 20 -6.57 -6.67 6.80
CA PHE A 20 -6.10 -7.40 5.63
C PHE A 20 -4.62 -7.80 5.72
N ILE A 21 -3.78 -7.04 6.45
CA ILE A 21 -2.34 -7.27 6.61
C ILE A 21 -2.05 -8.70 7.07
N GLU A 22 -2.94 -9.30 7.88
CA GLU A 22 -2.86 -10.69 8.38
C GLU A 22 -2.94 -11.76 7.28
N ASN A 23 -3.45 -11.42 6.10
CA ASN A 23 -3.75 -12.38 5.04
C ASN A 23 -2.64 -12.55 3.99
N PHE A 24 -1.47 -11.94 4.18
CA PHE A 24 -0.41 -11.88 3.16
C PHE A 24 0.78 -12.81 3.42
N GLU A 25 0.75 -13.61 4.49
CA GLU A 25 1.78 -14.62 4.80
C GLU A 25 3.20 -14.01 4.71
N GLU A 26 4.12 -14.63 3.96
CA GLU A 26 5.51 -14.21 3.79
C GLU A 26 5.71 -13.05 2.80
N ASN A 27 4.65 -12.50 2.22
CA ASN A 27 4.72 -11.56 1.11
C ASN A 27 4.81 -10.10 1.57
N ASP A 28 5.50 -9.28 0.78
CA ASP A 28 5.68 -7.86 1.11
C ASP A 28 4.47 -7.04 0.68
N ILE A 29 4.05 -6.13 1.56
CA ILE A 29 2.90 -5.25 1.39
C ILE A 29 3.41 -3.82 1.19
N TYR A 30 2.93 -3.15 0.16
CA TYR A 30 3.25 -1.77 -0.16
C TYR A 30 1.96 -0.96 -0.21
N ILE A 31 1.91 0.09 0.60
CA ILE A 31 0.82 1.05 0.64
C ILE A 31 1.28 2.32 -0.05
N PRO A 32 0.70 2.66 -1.22
CA PRO A 32 0.93 3.95 -1.85
C PRO A 32 0.56 5.09 -0.90
N PHE A 33 1.38 6.13 -0.80
CA PHE A 33 1.12 7.26 0.09
C PHE A 33 -0.24 7.92 -0.18
N VAL A 34 -0.69 7.90 -1.44
CA VAL A 34 -2.01 8.43 -1.84
C VAL A 34 -3.18 7.71 -1.14
N VAL A 35 -3.04 6.42 -0.82
CA VAL A 35 -4.06 5.66 -0.10
C VAL A 35 -4.27 6.24 1.30
N LEU A 36 -3.21 6.66 1.98
CA LEU A 36 -3.32 7.32 3.29
C LEU A 36 -4.03 8.68 3.20
N GLU A 37 -3.80 9.44 2.11
CA GLU A 37 -4.52 10.69 1.84
C GLU A 37 -6.02 10.45 1.61
N GLU A 38 -6.38 9.36 0.94
CA GLU A 38 -7.77 9.00 0.70
C GLU A 38 -8.47 8.51 1.97
N LEU A 39 -7.82 7.64 2.74
CA LEU A 39 -8.35 7.16 4.02
C LEU A 39 -8.69 8.32 4.96
N ASP A 40 -7.92 9.41 4.94
CA ASP A 40 -8.21 10.58 5.77
C ASP A 40 -9.59 11.20 5.46
N LYS A 41 -10.01 11.17 4.19
CA LYS A 41 -11.35 11.61 3.76
C LYS A 41 -12.44 10.69 4.30
N PHE A 42 -12.14 9.40 4.45
CA PHE A 42 -13.08 8.39 4.97
C PHE A 42 -13.14 8.32 6.50
N LYS A 43 -12.32 9.06 7.25
CA LYS A 43 -12.38 9.01 8.73
C LYS A 43 -13.63 9.64 9.34
N LYS A 44 -14.40 10.44 8.58
CA LYS A 44 -15.61 11.14 9.07
C LYS A 44 -16.86 10.35 8.77
N GLY A 45 -17.66 10.07 9.80
CA GLY A 45 -18.91 9.31 9.68
C GLY A 45 -18.94 8.11 10.62
N ASN A 46 -20.08 7.40 10.60
CA ASN A 46 -20.38 6.29 11.52
C ASN A 46 -20.59 4.96 10.79
N GLU A 47 -20.25 4.88 9.51
CA GLU A 47 -20.36 3.65 8.74
C GLU A 47 -19.14 2.75 8.95
N GLN A 48 -19.26 1.48 8.53
CA GLN A 48 -18.18 0.50 8.64
C GLN A 48 -16.90 0.97 7.93
N ILE A 49 -17.03 1.59 6.76
CA ILE A 49 -15.89 2.13 6.01
C ILE A 49 -15.15 3.21 6.81
N ASN A 50 -15.86 4.02 7.59
CA ASN A 50 -15.24 5.05 8.42
C ASN A 50 -14.53 4.44 9.63
N PHE A 51 -15.14 3.40 10.22
CA PHE A 51 -14.51 2.63 11.26
C PHE A 51 -13.22 1.98 10.76
N ASN A 52 -13.27 1.28 9.62
CA ASN A 52 -12.12 0.61 9.02
C ASN A 52 -10.99 1.59 8.70
N ALA A 53 -11.30 2.76 8.11
CA ALA A 53 -10.30 3.81 7.87
C ALA A 53 -9.60 4.29 9.14
N ARG A 54 -10.36 4.48 10.24
CA ARG A 54 -9.79 4.90 11.54
C ARG A 54 -9.00 3.78 12.21
N ALA A 55 -9.50 2.54 12.14
CA ALA A 55 -8.84 1.38 12.72
C ALA A 55 -7.50 1.12 12.04
N PHE A 56 -7.48 1.13 10.70
CA PHE A 56 -6.28 0.95 9.90
C PHE A 56 -5.19 1.98 10.25
N VAL A 57 -5.53 3.27 10.32
CA VAL A 57 -4.53 4.31 10.64
C VAL A 57 -3.96 4.11 12.04
N ARG A 58 -4.77 3.71 13.02
CA ARG A 58 -4.26 3.40 14.36
C ARG A 58 -3.34 2.18 14.37
N GLU A 59 -3.68 1.15 13.61
CA GLU A 59 -2.83 -0.04 13.47
C GLU A 59 -1.50 0.31 12.81
N LEU A 60 -1.54 1.13 11.77
CA LEU A 60 -0.36 1.66 11.11
C LEU A 60 0.51 2.47 12.08
N ASP A 61 -0.09 3.30 12.93
CA ASP A 61 0.60 4.09 13.97
C ASP A 61 1.30 3.20 15.02
N LEU A 62 0.78 1.99 15.27
CA LEU A 62 1.40 1.01 16.17
C LEU A 62 2.56 0.26 15.50
N ILE A 63 2.51 0.10 14.17
CA ILE A 63 3.55 -0.54 13.37
C ILE A 63 4.68 0.45 13.03
N THR A 64 4.39 1.75 12.99
CA THR A 64 5.38 2.79 12.66
C THR A 64 6.49 2.88 13.68
N ASP A 65 7.64 2.35 13.29
CA ASP A 65 8.95 2.89 13.63
C ASP A 65 9.46 3.74 12.43
N ASP A 66 10.48 4.58 12.61
CA ASP A 66 11.07 5.45 11.55
C ASP A 66 11.48 4.68 10.27
N ASN A 67 11.55 3.35 10.37
CA ASN A 67 11.89 2.43 9.31
C ASN A 67 10.78 2.21 8.26
N LEU A 68 9.51 2.54 8.54
CA LEU A 68 8.39 2.22 7.63
C LEU A 68 8.53 2.84 6.22
N PHE A 69 9.12 4.03 6.14
CA PHE A 69 9.35 4.74 4.87
C PHE A 69 10.68 4.38 4.19
N LYS A 70 11.62 3.77 4.91
CA LYS A 70 12.98 3.50 4.41
C LYS A 70 13.24 2.01 4.18
N GLN A 71 13.03 1.20 5.22
CA GLN A 71 13.42 -0.22 5.27
C GLN A 71 12.20 -1.16 5.32
N GLY A 72 11.01 -0.61 5.48
CA GLY A 72 9.78 -1.34 5.78
C GLY A 72 9.73 -1.78 7.25
N ALA A 73 8.53 -1.91 7.78
CA ALA A 73 8.28 -2.48 9.10
C ALA A 73 8.10 -4.00 8.99
N ASP A 74 8.70 -4.74 9.92
CA ASP A 74 8.56 -6.19 10.00
C ASP A 74 7.18 -6.55 10.57
N LEU A 75 6.45 -7.45 9.91
CA LEU A 75 5.12 -7.89 10.36
C LEU A 75 5.20 -9.08 11.32
N GLY A 76 6.39 -9.59 11.62
CA GLY A 76 6.63 -10.68 12.55
C GLY A 76 7.19 -11.94 11.89
N VAL A 77 7.44 -12.96 12.72
CA VAL A 77 8.15 -14.18 12.30
C VAL A 77 7.37 -14.91 11.20
N GLY A 78 8.05 -15.18 10.08
CA GLY A 78 7.47 -15.88 8.94
C GLY A 78 6.60 -15.01 8.03
N ARG A 79 6.53 -13.71 8.30
CA ARG A 79 5.75 -12.75 7.51
C ARG A 79 6.63 -11.84 6.66
N GLY A 80 6.00 -11.17 5.70
CA GLY A 80 6.67 -10.15 4.91
C GLY A 80 6.83 -8.83 5.67
N LYS A 81 7.16 -7.79 4.91
CA LYS A 81 7.31 -6.42 5.42
C LYS A 81 6.22 -5.51 4.90
N LEU A 82 5.85 -4.52 5.69
CA LEU A 82 4.98 -3.43 5.31
C LEU A 82 5.82 -2.22 4.90
N TYR A 83 5.47 -1.58 3.78
CA TYR A 83 6.13 -0.39 3.27
C TYR A 83 5.10 0.69 2.99
N ILE A 84 5.40 1.95 3.36
CA ILE A 84 4.71 3.11 2.79
C ILE A 84 5.56 3.65 1.67
N VAL A 85 5.00 3.70 0.46
CA VAL A 85 5.72 4.16 -0.73
C VAL A 85 5.18 5.50 -1.18
N ASN A 86 6.03 6.51 -1.13
CA ASN A 86 5.78 7.76 -1.83
C ASN A 86 6.43 7.70 -3.20
N SER A 87 5.64 7.36 -4.23
CA SER A 87 6.07 7.50 -5.62
C SER A 87 6.08 8.99 -5.98
N VAL A 88 7.18 9.68 -5.62
CA VAL A 88 7.41 11.08 -6.01
C VAL A 88 7.81 11.15 -7.49
N LYS A 89 8.38 10.07 -8.02
CA LYS A 89 8.69 9.92 -9.44
C LYS A 89 7.41 9.55 -10.17
N THR A 90 6.74 10.53 -10.74
CA THR A 90 5.75 10.25 -11.78
C THR A 90 6.52 9.68 -12.97
N HIS A 91 6.37 8.40 -13.29
CA HIS A 91 7.06 7.78 -14.41
C HIS A 91 6.62 8.43 -15.72
N ASP A 92 7.55 8.76 -16.60
CA ASP A 92 7.26 9.38 -17.90
C ASP A 92 6.25 8.55 -18.70
N LYS A 93 6.34 7.21 -18.63
CA LYS A 93 5.36 6.30 -19.24
C LYS A 93 3.94 6.43 -18.68
N ILE A 94 3.80 6.72 -17.38
CA ILE A 94 2.50 6.96 -16.76
C ILE A 94 1.98 8.34 -17.16
N ILE A 95 2.84 9.37 -17.21
CA ILE A 95 2.44 10.71 -17.65
C ILE A 95 1.99 10.71 -19.11
N GLU A 96 2.74 10.01 -19.97
CA GLU A 96 2.42 9.88 -21.41
C GLU A 96 1.10 9.13 -21.63
N ALA A 97 0.85 8.07 -20.86
CA ALA A 97 -0.40 7.30 -20.95
C ALA A 97 -1.59 7.97 -20.24
N PHE A 98 -1.32 8.68 -19.15
CA PHE A 98 -2.29 9.31 -18.27
C PHE A 98 -1.79 10.69 -17.81
N PRO A 99 -2.10 11.77 -18.56
CA PRO A 99 -1.62 13.11 -18.24
C PRO A 99 -2.20 13.66 -16.93
N GLU A 100 -3.35 13.14 -16.51
CA GLU A 100 -4.01 13.55 -15.27
C GLU A 100 -3.32 12.97 -14.03
N ARG A 101 -3.23 13.75 -12.95
CA ARG A 101 -2.68 13.28 -11.67
C ARG A 101 -3.79 12.80 -10.74
N THR A 102 -4.44 11.70 -11.11
CA THR A 102 -5.47 11.06 -10.28
C THR A 102 -4.83 10.15 -9.21
N PRO A 103 -5.56 9.82 -8.13
CA PRO A 103 -5.13 8.80 -7.17
C PRO A 103 -4.77 7.47 -7.82
N ASP A 104 -5.60 6.98 -8.74
CA ASP A 104 -5.36 5.74 -9.49
C ASP A 104 -4.02 5.76 -10.22
N ASN A 105 -3.69 6.87 -10.90
CA ASN A 105 -2.42 6.99 -11.63
C ASN A 105 -1.21 6.99 -10.68
N ARG A 106 -1.37 7.49 -9.44
CA ARG A 106 -0.32 7.43 -8.40
C ARG A 106 -0.17 6.01 -7.84
N ILE A 107 -1.26 5.26 -7.70
CA ILE A 107 -1.21 3.84 -7.33
C ILE A 107 -0.50 3.03 -8.43
N LEU A 108 -0.87 3.24 -9.71
CA LEU A 108 -0.22 2.59 -10.85
C LEU A 108 1.28 2.94 -10.96
N SER A 109 1.64 4.19 -10.68
CA SER A 109 3.06 4.60 -10.61
C SER A 109 3.81 3.81 -9.55
N THR A 110 3.18 3.57 -8.39
CA THR A 110 3.76 2.75 -7.31
C THR A 110 3.92 1.29 -7.74
N VAL A 111 2.95 0.72 -8.46
CA VAL A 111 3.06 -0.64 -9.04
C VAL A 111 4.28 -0.75 -9.95
N LEU A 112 4.46 0.23 -10.85
CA LEU A 112 5.58 0.25 -11.78
C LEU A 112 6.92 0.41 -11.05
N ASP A 113 7.01 1.36 -10.13
CA ASP A 113 8.18 1.60 -9.27
C ASP A 113 8.64 0.32 -8.54
N VAL A 114 7.71 -0.39 -7.90
CA VAL A 114 8.03 -1.61 -7.14
C VAL A 114 8.42 -2.75 -8.09
N THR A 115 7.77 -2.85 -9.25
CA THR A 115 8.11 -3.86 -10.26
C THR A 115 9.52 -3.65 -10.83
N GLU A 116 9.91 -2.41 -11.11
CA GLU A 116 11.25 -2.08 -11.61
C GLU A 116 12.34 -2.30 -10.56
N LYS A 117 12.05 -2.02 -9.27
CA LYS A 117 12.98 -2.29 -8.16
C LYS A 117 13.16 -3.77 -7.86
N HIS A 118 12.14 -4.59 -8.11
CA HIS A 118 12.13 -6.02 -7.79
C HIS A 118 11.78 -6.89 -9.02
N PRO A 119 12.61 -6.90 -10.08
CA PRO A 119 12.27 -7.53 -11.36
C PRO A 119 12.12 -9.06 -11.31
N LYS A 120 12.55 -9.71 -10.21
CA LYS A 120 12.45 -11.16 -9.99
C LYS A 120 11.22 -11.55 -9.15
N MET A 121 10.50 -10.59 -8.59
CA MET A 121 9.30 -10.81 -7.78
C MET A 121 8.07 -10.36 -8.54
N LYS A 122 6.97 -11.11 -8.42
CA LYS A 122 5.71 -10.71 -9.03
C LYS A 122 5.09 -9.59 -8.18
N THR A 123 4.80 -8.46 -8.81
CA THR A 123 4.02 -7.37 -8.21
C THR A 123 2.54 -7.52 -8.57
N ILE A 124 1.66 -7.40 -7.60
CA ILE A 124 0.21 -7.58 -7.73
C ILE A 124 -0.48 -6.38 -7.08
N LEU A 125 -1.36 -5.70 -7.82
CA LEU A 125 -2.26 -4.70 -7.27
C LEU A 125 -3.51 -5.40 -6.72
N VAL A 126 -3.93 -5.04 -5.52
CA VAL A 126 -5.18 -5.51 -4.88
C VAL A 126 -6.10 -4.31 -4.69
N THR A 127 -7.30 -4.39 -5.25
CA THR A 127 -8.35 -3.35 -5.21
C THR A 127 -9.69 -3.97 -4.87
#